data_AF-Q70FN4-F1
#
_entry.id   AF-Q70FN4-F1
#
_cell.length_a   1.000
_cell.length_b   1.000
_cell.length_c   1.000
_cell.angle_alpha   90.00
_cell.angle_beta   90.00
_cell.angle_gamma   90.00
#
_symmetry.space_group_name_H-M   'P 1'
#
loop_
_entity.id
_entity.type
_entity.pdbx_description
1 polymer ?
#
loop_
_entity_poly.entity_id
_entity_poly.type
_entity_poly.pdbx_seq_one_letter_code
_entity_poly.pdbx_strand_id
1 'polypeptide(L)'
;TALSPITRNEAHYSIIRQGQYVHLDDLCNSHIFLYEQAAAKGRYICSSHDATILTISKFLRQKYPEYNVPSTFKGVDENLKSIEFSSKKLTDMGFNFKYSLEEMFIESIETCRQK
;
A
#
# COMPACT_ATOMS: atom_id res chain seq x y z
N THR A 1 -3.71 -4.29 -9.44
CA THR A 1 -2.78 -5.21 -8.75
C THR A 1 -3.06 -5.31 -7.26
N ALA A 2 -3.06 -4.22 -6.48
CA ALA A 2 -3.30 -4.27 -5.03
C ALA A 2 -4.61 -4.98 -4.60
N LEU A 3 -5.69 -4.82 -5.38
CA LEU A 3 -6.98 -5.47 -5.14
C LEU A 3 -7.08 -6.91 -5.71
N SER A 4 -5.95 -7.54 -6.05
CA SER A 4 -5.96 -8.93 -6.56
C SER A 4 -6.59 -9.94 -5.60
N PRO A 5 -6.50 -9.82 -4.25
CA PRO A 5 -7.19 -10.75 -3.36
C PRO A 5 -8.72 -10.70 -3.49
N ILE A 6 -9.30 -9.51 -3.76
CA ILE A 6 -10.74 -9.34 -4.02
C ILE A 6 -11.13 -9.89 -5.40
N THR A 7 -10.36 -9.52 -6.43
CA THR A 7 -10.66 -9.89 -7.83
C THR A 7 -10.23 -11.31 -8.19
N ARG A 8 -9.60 -12.05 -7.27
CA ARG A 8 -9.08 -13.41 -7.48
C ARG A 8 -8.08 -13.53 -8.64
N ASN A 9 -7.40 -12.44 -9.00
CA ASN A 9 -6.35 -12.48 -10.01
C ASN A 9 -5.04 -13.02 -9.40
N GLU A 10 -4.90 -14.34 -9.40
CA GLU A 10 -3.77 -15.04 -8.76
C GLU A 10 -2.40 -14.70 -9.37
N ALA A 11 -2.36 -14.32 -10.65
CA ALA A 11 -1.13 -13.92 -11.34
C ALA A 11 -0.46 -12.70 -10.69
N HIS A 12 -1.24 -11.89 -9.95
CA HIS A 12 -0.74 -10.70 -9.25
C HIS A 12 -0.31 -10.96 -7.80
N TYR A 13 -0.53 -12.15 -7.25
CA TYR A 13 -0.22 -12.45 -5.85
C TYR A 13 1.28 -12.38 -5.55
N SER A 14 2.12 -12.76 -6.51
CA SER A 14 3.58 -12.62 -6.37
C SER A 14 4.01 -11.17 -6.23
N ILE A 15 3.30 -10.23 -6.86
CA ILE A 15 3.64 -8.79 -6.85
C ILE A 15 3.35 -8.17 -5.47
N ILE A 16 2.24 -8.57 -4.84
CA ILE A 16 1.80 -8.01 -3.55
C ILE A 16 2.20 -8.89 -2.35
N ARG A 17 3.03 -9.91 -2.58
CA ARG A 17 3.48 -10.86 -1.55
C ARG A 17 4.07 -10.15 -0.33
N GLN A 18 4.95 -9.19 -0.55
CA GLN A 18 5.56 -8.28 0.43
C GLN A 18 5.50 -6.86 -0.14
N GLY A 19 4.30 -6.28 -0.17
CA GLY A 19 4.03 -5.01 -0.84
C GLY A 19 4.38 -3.79 0.00
N GLN A 20 4.66 -2.68 -0.70
CA GLN A 20 4.85 -1.34 -0.15
C GLN A 20 3.77 -0.43 -0.73
N TYR A 21 3.24 0.46 0.10
CA TYR A 21 2.05 1.24 -0.20
C TYR A 21 2.24 2.70 0.19
N VAL A 22 1.61 3.56 -0.59
CA VAL A 22 1.47 4.98 -0.32
C VAL A 22 0.10 5.43 -0.80
N HIS A 23 -0.53 6.32 -0.04
CA HIS A 23 -1.82 6.87 -0.45
C HIS A 23 -1.65 7.78 -1.66
N LEU A 24 -2.63 7.79 -2.56
CA LEU A 24 -2.57 8.58 -3.79
C LEU A 24 -2.38 10.07 -3.48
N ASP A 25 -3.13 10.59 -2.51
CA ASP A 25 -3.02 12.00 -2.11
C ASP A 25 -1.69 12.33 -1.43
N ASP A 26 -1.15 11.44 -0.59
CA ASP A 26 0.19 11.61 -0.01
C ASP A 26 1.26 11.65 -1.11
N LEU A 27 1.17 10.78 -2.11
CA LEU A 27 2.11 10.76 -3.23
C LEU A 27 2.04 12.08 -4.02
N CYS A 28 0.83 12.54 -4.37
CA CYS A 28 0.63 13.82 -5.05
C CYS A 28 1.18 15.00 -4.24
N ASN A 29 0.88 15.06 -2.95
CA ASN A 29 1.39 16.11 -2.05
C ASN A 29 2.92 16.05 -1.93
N SER A 30 3.53 14.86 -1.95
CA SER A 30 4.99 14.71 -1.92
C SER A 30 5.68 15.27 -3.17
N HIS A 31 5.02 15.19 -4.33
CA HIS A 31 5.52 15.79 -5.57
C HIS A 31 5.57 17.33 -5.45
N ILE A 32 4.50 17.94 -4.95
CA ILE A 32 4.41 19.39 -4.73
C ILE A 32 5.47 19.82 -3.69
N PHE A 33 5.52 19.12 -2.56
CA PHE A 33 6.48 19.39 -1.49
C PHE A 33 7.94 19.36 -1.98
N LEU A 34 8.33 18.33 -2.74
CA LEU A 34 9.70 18.21 -3.27
C LEU A 34 10.01 19.27 -4.33
N TYR A 35 9.01 19.71 -5.10
CA TYR A 35 9.16 20.78 -6.07
C TYR A 35 9.41 22.14 -5.38
N GLU A 36 8.69 22.42 -4.30
CA GLU A 36 8.79 23.70 -3.57
C GLU A 36 10.06 23.79 -2.72
N GLN A 37 10.66 22.67 -2.35
CA GLN A 37 11.79 22.63 -1.44
C GLN A 37 13.13 22.78 -2.17
N ALA A 38 13.73 23.98 -2.09
CA ALA A 38 14.99 24.30 -2.79
C ALA A 38 16.16 23.35 -2.47
N ALA A 39 16.16 22.75 -1.28
CA ALA A 39 17.17 21.78 -0.86
C ALA A 39 16.95 20.35 -1.42
N ALA A 40 15.81 20.09 -2.09
CA ALA A 40 15.51 18.77 -2.64
C ALA A 40 16.48 18.41 -3.76
N LYS A 41 17.09 17.21 -3.66
CA LYS A 41 18.07 16.75 -4.65
C LYS A 41 18.08 15.23 -4.81
N GLY A 42 18.08 14.79 -6.06
CA GLY A 42 18.19 13.38 -6.42
C GLY A 42 16.90 12.61 -6.15
N ARG A 43 17.03 11.35 -5.71
CA ARG A 43 15.90 10.43 -5.54
C ARG A 43 15.30 10.48 -4.14
N TYR A 44 13.99 10.30 -4.05
CA TYR A 44 13.22 10.18 -2.81
C TYR A 44 12.31 8.96 -2.91
N ILE A 45 12.29 8.16 -1.85
CA ILE A 45 11.27 7.12 -1.67
C ILE A 45 10.05 7.79 -1.03
N CYS A 46 8.88 7.53 -1.59
CA CYS A 46 7.58 7.95 -1.06
C CYS A 46 6.74 6.68 -0.85
N SER A 47 6.91 6.08 0.32
CA SER A 47 6.25 4.85 0.78
C SER A 47 5.96 4.97 2.27
N SER A 48 4.69 4.84 2.67
CA SER A 48 4.29 5.05 4.06
C SER A 48 4.09 3.75 4.84
N HIS A 49 3.70 2.67 4.16
CA HIS A 49 3.39 1.40 4.80
C HIS A 49 3.95 0.22 4.00
N ASP A 50 4.27 -0.86 4.69
CA ASP A 50 4.56 -2.16 4.11
C ASP A 50 3.67 -3.23 4.74
N ALA A 51 3.25 -4.19 3.93
CA ALA A 51 2.39 -5.27 4.39
C ALA A 51 2.53 -6.50 3.49
N THR A 52 2.40 -7.68 4.09
CA THR A 52 2.33 -8.92 3.31
C THR A 52 0.93 -9.13 2.75
N ILE A 53 0.83 -9.98 1.73
CA ILE A 53 -0.46 -10.42 1.19
C ILE A 53 -1.36 -11.06 2.26
N LEU A 54 -0.79 -11.69 3.30
CA LEU A 54 -1.56 -12.24 4.43
C LEU A 54 -2.22 -11.13 5.26
N THR A 55 -1.46 -10.09 5.60
CA THR A 55 -1.97 -8.93 6.36
C THR A 55 -3.09 -8.23 5.61
N ILE A 56 -2.87 -7.92 4.33
CA ILE A 56 -3.88 -7.29 3.47
C ILE A 56 -5.12 -8.17 3.36
N SER A 57 -4.97 -9.46 3.07
CA SER A 57 -6.11 -10.34 2.88
C SER A 57 -6.90 -10.57 4.17
N LYS A 58 -6.25 -10.58 5.34
CA LYS A 58 -6.92 -10.64 6.64
C LYS A 58 -7.80 -9.41 6.85
N PHE A 59 -7.25 -8.21 6.64
CA PHE A 59 -8.00 -6.96 6.72
C PHE A 59 -9.21 -6.97 5.76
N LEU A 60 -8.98 -7.34 4.49
CA LEU A 60 -10.04 -7.36 3.48
C LEU A 60 -11.17 -8.33 3.83
N ARG A 61 -10.87 -9.52 4.36
CA ARG A 61 -11.91 -10.46 4.83
C ARG A 61 -12.74 -9.92 5.99
N GLN A 62 -12.11 -9.16 6.90
CA GLN A 62 -12.80 -8.57 8.05
C GLN A 62 -13.68 -7.40 7.65
N LYS A 63 -13.18 -6.53 6.77
CA LYS A 63 -13.88 -5.31 6.34
C LYS A 63 -14.94 -5.57 5.27
N TYR A 64 -14.68 -6.53 4.38
CA TYR A 64 -15.50 -6.85 3.22
C TYR A 64 -15.84 -8.35 3.13
N PRO A 65 -16.60 -8.90 4.09
CA PRO A 65 -16.94 -10.32 4.14
C PRO A 65 -17.73 -10.83 2.91
N GLU A 66 -18.35 -9.94 2.15
CA GLU A 66 -19.05 -10.22 0.90
C GLU A 66 -18.11 -10.64 -0.24
N TYR A 67 -16.81 -10.31 -0.16
CA TYR A 67 -15.84 -10.77 -1.13
C TYR A 67 -15.22 -12.09 -0.69
N ASN A 68 -15.19 -13.05 -1.61
CA ASN A 68 -14.48 -14.30 -1.41
C ASN A 68 -12.97 -14.03 -1.47
N VAL A 69 -12.32 -13.53 -0.41
CA VAL A 69 -10.86 -13.27 -0.36
C VAL A 69 -10.11 -14.50 0.18
N PRO A 70 -9.03 -14.98 -0.45
CA PRO A 70 -8.29 -16.15 0.04
C PRO A 70 -7.64 -15.91 1.41
N SER A 71 -7.54 -16.96 2.22
CA SER A 71 -6.81 -16.95 3.50
C SER A 71 -5.39 -17.51 3.41
N THR A 72 -5.09 -18.29 2.36
CA THR A 72 -3.80 -18.91 2.11
C THR A 72 -3.31 -18.59 0.71
N PHE A 73 -1.99 -18.54 0.55
CA PHE A 73 -1.33 -18.22 -0.71
C PHE A 73 -0.14 -19.15 -0.91
N LYS A 74 0.04 -19.68 -2.11
CA LYS A 74 1.11 -20.64 -2.42
C LYS A 74 2.48 -20.04 -2.10
N GLY A 75 3.26 -20.73 -1.27
CA GLY A 75 4.61 -20.31 -0.90
C GLY A 75 4.67 -19.12 0.05
N VAL A 76 3.58 -18.80 0.75
CA VAL A 76 3.50 -17.73 1.75
C VAL A 76 3.03 -18.33 3.07
N ASP A 77 3.80 -18.09 4.14
CA ASP A 77 3.48 -18.50 5.50
C ASP A 77 3.54 -17.31 6.48
N GLU A 78 3.10 -17.53 7.71
CA GLU A 78 2.97 -16.49 8.74
C GLU A 78 4.32 -15.90 9.19
N ASN A 79 5.44 -16.58 8.94
CA ASN A 79 6.77 -16.07 9.26
C ASN A 79 7.31 -15.13 8.17
N LEU A 80 6.58 -14.96 7.07
CA LEU A 80 6.96 -14.01 6.01
C LEU A 80 6.92 -12.59 6.58
N LYS A 81 8.11 -11.99 6.71
CA LYS A 81 8.25 -10.59 7.13
C LYS A 81 7.89 -9.66 5.98
N SER A 82 7.34 -8.50 6.29
CA SER A 82 7.22 -7.42 5.31
C SER A 82 8.60 -6.84 4.95
N ILE A 83 8.68 -6.14 3.82
CA ILE A 83 9.90 -5.45 3.37
C ILE A 83 9.59 -3.97 3.33
N GLU A 84 10.30 -3.20 4.16
CA GLU A 84 10.12 -1.76 4.26
C GLU A 84 10.87 -1.02 3.14
N PHE A 85 10.23 -0.01 2.57
CA PHE A 85 10.89 1.02 1.77
C PHE A 85 11.03 2.29 2.61
N SER A 86 12.27 2.59 3.03
CA SER A 86 12.52 3.71 3.93
C SER A 86 12.31 5.07 3.24
N SER A 87 11.27 5.78 3.65
CA SER A 87 11.00 7.18 3.26
C SER A 87 11.72 8.21 4.13
N LYS A 88 12.70 7.78 4.94
CA LYS A 88 13.37 8.63 5.92
C LYS A 88 13.91 9.93 5.32
N LYS A 89 14.49 9.87 4.11
CA LYS A 89 15.01 11.06 3.43
C LYS A 89 13.92 12.10 3.12
N LEU A 90 12.71 11.65 2.78
CA LEU A 90 11.56 12.52 2.51
C LEU A 90 11.02 13.12 3.82
N THR A 91 10.87 12.29 4.86
CA THR A 91 10.33 12.74 6.15
C THR A 91 11.30 13.63 6.92
N ASP A 92 12.62 13.39 6.83
CA ASP A 92 13.65 14.25 7.43
C ASP A 92 13.65 15.67 6.84
N MET A 93 13.07 15.87 5.65
CA MET A 93 12.87 17.20 5.07
C MET A 93 11.63 17.93 5.59
N GLY A 94 10.76 17.23 6.33
CA GLY A 94 9.53 17.79 6.91
C GLY A 94 8.23 17.32 6.25
N PHE A 95 8.28 16.41 5.27
CA PHE A 95 7.07 15.82 4.70
C PHE A 95 6.41 14.85 5.69
N ASN A 96 5.09 14.90 5.82
CA ASN A 96 4.31 14.03 6.71
C ASN A 96 3.25 13.28 5.90
N PHE A 97 3.25 11.96 6.02
CA PHE A 97 2.18 11.10 5.50
C PHE A 97 0.93 11.26 6.38
N LYS A 98 -0.24 11.38 5.75
CA LYS A 98 -1.51 11.66 6.46
C LYS A 98 -2.43 10.44 6.52
N TYR A 99 -2.24 9.46 5.64
CA TYR A 99 -3.20 8.39 5.43
C TYR A 99 -2.65 7.02 5.85
N SER A 100 -3.52 6.23 6.44
CA SER A 100 -3.26 4.84 6.84
C SER A 100 -3.39 3.87 5.67
N LEU A 101 -2.82 2.67 5.82
CA LEU A 101 -2.99 1.57 4.87
C LEU A 101 -4.46 1.18 4.68
N GLU A 102 -5.26 1.19 5.74
CA GLU A 102 -6.67 0.82 5.67
C GLU A 102 -7.48 1.81 4.84
N GLU A 103 -7.26 3.11 5.03
CA GLU A 103 -7.90 4.18 4.23
C GLU A 103 -7.59 4.02 2.75
N MET A 104 -6.33 3.74 2.37
CA MET A 104 -5.95 3.50 0.97
C MET A 104 -6.80 2.39 0.32
N PHE A 105 -6.95 1.25 1.01
CA PHE A 105 -7.69 0.12 0.48
C PHE A 105 -9.20 0.39 0.48
N ILE A 106 -9.74 0.98 1.54
CA ILE A 106 -11.16 1.30 1.65
C ILE A 106 -11.56 2.26 0.54
N GLU A 107 -10.88 3.39 0.41
CA GLU A 107 -11.19 4.40 -0.61
C GLU A 107 -11.05 3.83 -2.03
N SER A 108 -10.04 3.00 -2.28
CA SER A 108 -9.87 2.32 -3.56
C SER A 108 -11.07 1.41 -3.88
N ILE A 109 -11.52 0.60 -2.91
CA ILE A 109 -12.62 -0.35 -3.11
C ILE A 109 -13.94 0.39 -3.29
N GLU A 110 -14.23 1.39 -2.44
CA GLU A 110 -15.47 2.17 -2.54
C GLU A 110 -15.52 2.95 -3.85
N THR A 111 -14.40 3.53 -4.28
CA THR A 111 -14.32 4.20 -5.60
C THR A 111 -14.60 3.22 -6.74
N CYS A 112 -14.08 2.00 -6.68
CA CYS A 112 -14.35 0.95 -7.67
C CYS A 112 -15.79 0.43 -7.64
N ARG A 113 -16.51 0.51 -6.51
CA ARG A 113 -17.93 0.11 -6.42
C ARG A 113 -18.86 1.15 -7.05
N GLN A 114 -18.47 2.42 -7.00
CA GLN A 114 -19.26 3.54 -7.50
C GLN A 114 -19.13 3.76 -9.01
N LYS A 115 -18.17 3.10 -9.67
CA LYS A 115 -17.83 3.30 -11.09
C LYS A 115 -17.92 1.99 -11.86
#